data_AF-A0A7R9UY00-F1
#
_entry.id   AF-A0A7R9UY00-F1
#
_cell.length_a   1.000
_cell.length_b   1.000
_cell.length_c   1.000
_cell.angle_alpha   90.00
_cell.angle_beta   90.00
_cell.angle_gamma   90.00
#
_symmetry.space_group_name_H-M   'P 1'
#
loop_
_entity.id
_entity.type
_entity.pdbx_description
1 polymer ?
#
loop_
_entity_poly.entity_id
_entity_poly.type
_entity_poly.pdbx_seq_one_letter_code
_entity_poly.pdbx_strand_id
1 'polypeptide(L)'
;ETERAMALLRSVPFTLPFEGRLGALRAWISADRQAHGVFDLHHMWPQPIRVRRASMLADSFAALRGAGSGLKMPLRVQFFNEQGLEEAGIGEGVMKEYLVELIRAACAPSARLFAATSDGELYPSPAARHAVVDSAALFEFAGAMFAKALYEGILLDVPLAPFFLAIVLGTTNTVNDLPALDPELHRNLLFLKGYT
;
A
#
# COMPACT_ATOMS: atom_id res chain seq x y z
N GLU A 1 12.15 -24.15 17.05
CA GLU A 1 11.01 -24.44 16.14
C GLU A 1 10.62 -23.25 15.27
N THR A 2 10.52 -22.05 15.84
CA THR A 2 10.19 -20.79 15.11
C THR A 2 11.08 -20.52 13.89
N GLU A 3 12.39 -20.74 13.98
CA GLU A 3 13.32 -20.50 12.88
C GLU A 3 13.06 -21.38 11.64
N ARG A 4 12.66 -22.64 11.84
CA ARG A 4 12.29 -23.55 10.74
C ARG A 4 10.96 -23.14 10.10
N ALA A 5 9.99 -22.72 10.90
CA ALA A 5 8.73 -22.20 10.39
C ALA A 5 8.93 -20.90 9.58
N MET A 6 9.82 -20.00 10.04
CA MET A 6 10.22 -18.80 9.28
C MET A 6 10.89 -19.15 7.95
N ALA A 7 11.78 -20.15 7.95
CA ALA A 7 12.44 -20.61 6.73
C ALA A 7 11.41 -21.13 5.71
N LEU A 8 10.44 -21.94 6.14
CA LEU A 8 9.35 -22.45 5.28
C LEU A 8 8.47 -21.31 4.74
N LEU A 9 8.11 -20.34 5.58
CA LEU A 9 7.34 -19.17 5.16
C LEU A 9 8.07 -18.32 4.11
N ARG A 10 9.40 -18.29 4.14
CA ARG A 10 10.22 -17.54 3.18
C ARG A 10 10.49 -18.31 1.89
N SER A 11 10.76 -19.62 1.97
CA SER A 11 11.19 -20.41 0.82
C SER A 11 10.05 -21.11 0.09
N VAL A 12 9.06 -21.60 0.82
CA VAL A 12 7.94 -22.40 0.27
C VAL A 12 6.59 -22.03 0.90
N PRO A 13 6.19 -20.74 0.90
CA PRO A 13 4.96 -20.29 1.55
C PRO A 13 3.69 -20.97 1.02
N PHE A 14 3.71 -21.45 -0.22
CA PHE A 14 2.59 -22.17 -0.85
C PHE A 14 2.28 -23.52 -0.19
N THR A 15 3.19 -24.07 0.61
CA THR A 15 2.95 -25.30 1.38
C THR A 15 2.12 -25.05 2.65
N LEU A 16 1.96 -23.78 3.05
CA LEU A 16 1.20 -23.38 4.22
C LEU A 16 -0.16 -22.79 3.78
N PRO A 17 -1.28 -23.27 4.37
CA PRO A 17 -2.59 -22.70 4.12
C PRO A 17 -2.61 -21.19 4.38
N PHE A 18 -3.45 -20.46 3.63
CA PHE A 18 -3.58 -19.01 3.75
C PHE A 18 -3.81 -18.57 5.20
N GLU A 19 -4.73 -19.23 5.92
CA GLU A 19 -5.03 -18.92 7.33
C GLU A 19 -3.81 -19.04 8.24
N GLY A 20 -2.95 -20.04 8.01
CA GLY A 20 -1.71 -20.21 8.77
C GLY A 20 -0.73 -19.07 8.52
N ARG A 21 -0.58 -18.65 7.26
CA ARG A 21 0.29 -17.51 6.89
C ARG A 21 -0.24 -16.20 7.45
N LEU A 22 -1.55 -15.98 7.38
CA LEU A 22 -2.22 -14.80 7.93
C LEU A 22 -2.09 -14.74 9.46
N GLY A 23 -2.27 -15.87 10.13
CA GLY A 23 -2.07 -15.99 11.58
C GLY A 23 -0.65 -15.62 12.00
N ALA A 24 0.36 -16.11 11.26
CA ALA A 24 1.76 -15.74 11.50
C ALA A 24 2.02 -14.24 11.32
N LEU A 25 1.51 -13.64 10.24
CA LEU A 25 1.62 -12.19 10.00
C LEU A 25 1.01 -11.37 11.14
N ARG A 26 -0.21 -11.73 11.57
CA ARG A 26 -0.91 -11.04 12.68
C ARG A 26 -0.14 -11.16 14.00
N ALA A 27 0.45 -12.33 14.28
CA ALA A 27 1.28 -12.53 15.45
C ALA A 27 2.53 -11.63 15.43
N TRP A 28 3.20 -11.49 14.27
CA TRP A 28 4.35 -10.58 14.15
C TRP A 28 3.96 -9.12 14.32
N ILE A 29 2.85 -8.69 13.72
CA ILE A 29 2.33 -7.32 13.91
C ILE A 29 2.03 -7.07 15.38
N SER A 30 1.39 -8.00 16.08
CA SER A 30 1.08 -7.87 17.52
C SER A 30 2.35 -7.76 18.37
N ALA A 31 3.36 -8.59 18.10
CA ALA A 31 4.65 -8.53 18.81
C ALA A 31 5.39 -7.21 18.53
N ASP A 32 5.37 -6.74 17.27
CA ASP A 32 5.96 -5.47 16.88
C ASP A 32 5.26 -4.29 17.57
N ARG A 33 3.93 -4.28 17.67
CA ARG A 33 3.16 -3.26 18.42
C ARG A 33 3.54 -3.22 19.89
N GLN A 34 3.72 -4.39 20.51
CA GLN A 34 4.14 -4.50 21.90
C GLN A 34 5.55 -3.93 22.10
N ALA A 35 6.47 -4.22 21.18
CA ALA A 35 7.84 -3.69 21.22
C ALA A 35 7.90 -2.16 21.07
N HIS A 36 6.95 -1.55 20.35
CA HIS A 36 6.87 -0.09 20.19
C HIS A 36 6.05 0.61 21.28
N GLY A 37 5.65 -0.10 22.34
CA GLY A 37 4.92 0.50 23.48
C GLY A 37 3.54 1.04 23.11
N VAL A 38 2.93 0.56 22.02
CA VAL A 38 1.61 1.02 21.56
C VAL A 38 0.55 0.85 22.67
N PHE A 39 0.69 -0.15 23.51
CA PHE A 39 -0.23 -0.45 24.62
C PHE A 39 -0.05 0.47 25.84
N ASP A 40 1.10 1.14 25.99
CA ASP A 40 1.41 1.99 27.15
C ASP A 40 1.04 3.47 26.94
N LEU A 41 0.65 3.84 25.72
CA LEU A 41 0.48 5.24 25.29
C LEU A 41 -0.95 5.80 25.43
N HIS A 42 -1.80 5.19 26.26
CA HIS A 42 -3.16 5.70 26.49
C HIS A 42 -3.20 7.16 26.99
N HIS A 43 -2.09 7.67 27.55
CA HIS A 43 -1.97 9.04 28.05
C HIS A 43 -1.27 10.04 27.11
N MET A 44 -0.75 9.61 25.96
CA MET A 44 -0.08 10.48 24.97
C MET A 44 -0.59 10.19 23.56
N TRP A 45 -1.88 10.45 23.34
CA TRP A 45 -2.41 10.36 21.99
C TRP A 45 -1.77 11.43 21.09
N PRO A 46 -1.25 11.04 19.92
CA PRO A 46 -0.67 12.00 19.00
C PRO A 46 -1.72 13.04 18.58
N GLN A 47 -1.23 14.24 18.27
CA GLN A 47 -2.06 15.28 17.67
C GLN A 47 -2.66 14.74 16.37
N PRO A 48 -3.97 14.95 16.12
CA PRO A 48 -4.59 14.46 14.91
C PRO A 48 -4.00 15.16 13.69
N ILE A 49 -3.72 14.40 12.64
CA ILE A 49 -3.41 14.97 11.34
C ILE A 49 -4.67 15.59 10.76
N ARG A 50 -4.51 16.81 10.23
CA ARG A 50 -5.60 17.59 9.67
C ARG A 50 -5.63 17.36 8.16
N VAL A 51 -6.74 16.87 7.65
CA VAL A 51 -6.83 16.44 6.24
C VAL A 51 -8.12 16.96 5.63
N ARG A 52 -8.02 17.55 4.44
CA ARG A 52 -9.20 17.90 3.62
C ARG A 52 -9.46 16.78 2.62
N ARG A 53 -10.70 16.32 2.50
CA ARG A 53 -11.06 15.24 1.56
C ARG A 53 -10.66 15.56 0.11
N ALA A 54 -10.90 16.80 -0.31
CA ALA A 54 -10.54 17.28 -1.65
C ALA A 54 -9.02 17.34 -1.94
N SER A 55 -8.18 17.35 -0.91
CA SER A 55 -6.72 17.44 -1.02
C SER A 55 -6.02 16.36 -0.19
N MET A 56 -6.67 15.21 -0.01
CA MET A 56 -6.29 14.19 0.97
C MET A 56 -4.85 13.70 0.75
N LEU A 57 -4.48 13.42 -0.49
CA LEU A 57 -3.13 12.95 -0.83
C LEU A 57 -2.06 14.00 -0.49
N ALA A 58 -2.28 15.26 -0.84
CA ALA A 58 -1.32 16.34 -0.62
C ALA A 58 -1.17 16.68 0.88
N ASP A 59 -2.28 16.82 1.60
CA ASP A 59 -2.28 17.11 3.03
C ASP A 59 -1.61 15.97 3.82
N SER A 60 -1.93 14.72 3.47
CA SER A 60 -1.34 13.54 4.11
C SER A 60 0.15 13.41 3.81
N PHE A 61 0.56 13.64 2.56
CA PHE A 61 1.96 13.60 2.18
C PHE A 61 2.76 14.67 2.95
N ALA A 62 2.24 15.89 3.06
CA ALA A 62 2.90 16.95 3.83
C ALA A 62 3.03 16.59 5.32
N ALA A 63 2.00 15.98 5.91
CA ALA A 63 1.97 15.65 7.33
C ALA A 63 2.80 14.41 7.71
N LEU A 64 2.87 13.41 6.83
CA LEU A 64 3.40 12.08 7.15
C LEU A 64 4.66 11.69 6.37
N ARG A 65 5.10 12.48 5.38
CA ARG A 65 6.37 12.19 4.69
C ARG A 65 7.51 12.16 5.70
N GLY A 66 8.28 11.08 5.70
CA GLY A 66 9.39 10.88 6.63
C GLY A 66 9.01 10.45 8.05
N ALA A 67 7.74 10.11 8.32
CA ALA A 67 7.33 9.60 9.62
C ALA A 67 8.02 8.26 9.98
N GLY A 68 8.48 7.49 9.00
CA GLY A 68 9.30 6.29 9.20
C GLY A 68 8.65 5.29 10.16
N SER A 69 9.38 4.89 11.20
CA SER A 69 8.86 4.00 12.25
C SER A 69 7.69 4.61 13.04
N GLY A 70 7.52 5.94 13.03
CA GLY A 70 6.37 6.63 13.61
C GLY A 70 5.03 6.19 13.01
N LEU A 71 5.02 5.68 11.77
CA LEU A 71 3.81 5.12 11.16
C LEU A 71 3.34 3.83 11.84
N LYS A 72 4.17 3.16 12.65
CA LYS A 72 3.72 2.01 13.44
C LYS A 72 2.85 2.41 14.64
N MET A 73 2.88 3.68 15.03
CA MET A 73 2.05 4.21 16.11
C MET A 73 0.59 4.38 15.64
N PRO A 74 -0.38 4.37 16.56
CA PRO A 74 -1.76 4.72 16.24
C PRO A 74 -1.80 6.12 15.63
N LEU A 75 -2.38 6.24 14.45
CA LEU A 75 -2.59 7.53 13.81
C LEU A 75 -3.92 8.11 14.34
N ARG A 76 -4.06 9.43 14.34
CA ARG A 76 -5.35 10.10 14.56
C ARG A 76 -5.57 11.06 13.41
N VAL A 77 -6.77 11.06 12.85
CA VAL A 77 -7.13 11.90 11.70
C VAL A 77 -8.33 12.75 12.09
N GLN A 78 -8.31 14.00 11.67
CA GLN A 78 -9.43 14.93 11.74
C GLN A 78 -9.70 15.47 10.34
N PHE A 79 -10.92 15.25 9.84
CA PHE A 79 -11.34 15.79 8.55
C PHE A 79 -11.82 17.23 8.69
N PHE A 80 -11.54 18.02 7.64
CA PHE A 80 -11.95 19.40 7.51
C PHE A 80 -12.60 19.63 6.14
N ASN A 81 -13.67 20.41 6.11
CA ASN A 81 -14.27 20.87 4.87
C ASN A 81 -13.49 22.05 4.25
N GLU A 82 -13.95 22.53 3.09
CA GLU A 82 -13.31 23.63 2.36
C GLU A 82 -13.31 24.96 3.13
N GLN A 83 -14.25 25.14 4.06
CA GLN A 83 -14.37 26.30 4.93
C GLN A 83 -13.50 26.17 6.20
N GLY A 84 -12.74 25.08 6.34
CA GLY A 84 -11.86 24.83 7.48
C GLY A 84 -12.61 24.44 8.76
N LEU A 85 -13.88 24.05 8.65
CA LEU A 85 -14.68 23.52 9.77
C LEU A 85 -14.42 22.03 9.92
N GLU A 86 -14.36 21.59 11.17
CA GLU A 86 -14.18 20.18 11.53
C GLU A 86 -15.42 19.37 11.14
N GLU A 87 -15.20 18.25 10.45
CA GLU A 87 -16.22 17.24 10.25
C GLU A 87 -16.41 16.44 11.55
N ALA A 88 -17.66 16.10 11.87
CA ALA A 88 -17.97 15.33 13.06
C ALA A 88 -17.43 13.89 12.90
N GLY A 89 -16.54 13.48 13.81
CA GLY A 89 -16.03 12.10 13.88
C GLY A 89 -14.58 12.06 14.33
N ILE A 90 -14.33 11.40 15.45
CA ILE A 90 -12.98 11.06 15.93
C ILE A 90 -13.03 9.60 16.38
N GLY A 91 -12.13 8.76 15.86
CA GLY A 91 -12.00 7.37 16.31
C GLY A 91 -11.49 6.41 15.26
N GLU A 92 -11.55 5.12 15.57
CA GLU A 92 -11.07 4.02 14.72
C GLU A 92 -11.78 3.96 13.36
N GLY A 93 -13.09 4.26 13.33
CA GLY A 93 -13.85 4.32 12.07
C GLY A 93 -13.31 5.38 11.10
N VAL A 94 -12.93 6.55 11.63
CA VAL A 94 -12.37 7.66 10.84
C VAL A 94 -10.98 7.33 10.33
N MET A 95 -10.15 6.64 11.14
CA MET A 95 -8.85 6.15 10.69
C MET A 95 -8.96 5.18 9.53
N LYS A 96 -9.88 4.22 9.65
CA LYS A 96 -10.12 3.21 8.62
C LYS A 96 -10.59 3.85 7.32
N GLU A 97 -11.59 4.74 7.41
CA GLU A 97 -12.09 5.51 6.28
C GLU A 97 -10.97 6.30 5.61
N TYR A 98 -10.18 7.03 6.41
CA TYR A 98 -9.04 7.81 5.93
C TYR A 98 -8.04 6.98 5.14
N LEU A 99 -7.59 5.83 5.66
CA LEU A 99 -6.60 5.00 4.96
C LEU A 99 -7.15 4.45 3.65
N VAL A 100 -8.42 4.03 3.63
CA VAL A 100 -9.09 3.55 2.41
C VAL A 100 -9.19 4.66 1.37
N GLU A 101 -9.65 5.86 1.77
CA GLU A 101 -9.81 7.00 0.88
C GLU A 101 -8.46 7.53 0.37
N LEU A 102 -7.45 7.59 1.22
CA LEU A 102 -6.11 8.07 0.86
C LEU A 102 -5.49 7.17 -0.21
N ILE A 103 -5.58 5.86 -0.02
CA ILE A 103 -5.03 4.89 -0.97
C ILE A 103 -5.81 4.96 -2.28
N ARG A 104 -7.15 5.08 -2.22
CA ARG A 104 -7.97 5.31 -3.42
C ARG A 104 -7.56 6.60 -4.14
N ALA A 105 -7.30 7.69 -3.42
CA ALA A 105 -6.85 8.95 -4.00
C ALA A 105 -5.46 8.83 -4.64
N ALA A 106 -4.53 8.09 -4.01
CA ALA A 106 -3.20 7.82 -4.56
C ALA A 106 -3.26 6.97 -5.85
N CYS A 107 -4.19 6.02 -5.91
CA CYS A 107 -4.42 5.14 -7.06
C CYS A 107 -5.31 5.75 -8.15
N ALA A 108 -5.94 6.90 -7.89
CA ALA A 108 -6.82 7.54 -8.86
C ALA A 108 -6.04 8.04 -10.09
N PRO A 109 -6.67 8.03 -11.29
CA PRO A 109 -6.03 8.55 -12.51
C PRO A 109 -5.56 10.02 -12.38
N SER A 110 -6.25 10.82 -11.56
CA SER A 110 -5.89 12.22 -11.28
C SER A 110 -4.53 12.37 -10.57
N ALA A 111 -4.14 11.41 -9.73
CA ALA A 111 -2.83 11.41 -9.07
C ALA A 111 -1.68 11.07 -10.02
N ARG A 112 -1.97 10.40 -11.16
CA ARG A 112 -0.99 9.98 -12.19
C ARG A 112 0.14 9.09 -11.65
N LEU A 113 0.02 8.54 -10.44
CA LEU A 113 0.99 7.63 -9.84
C LEU A 113 0.82 6.21 -10.36
N PHE A 114 -0.41 5.75 -10.56
CA PHE A 114 -0.72 4.41 -11.05
C PHE A 114 -1.33 4.47 -12.45
N ALA A 115 -1.04 3.44 -13.24
CA ALA A 115 -1.70 3.14 -14.50
C ALA A 115 -2.51 1.85 -14.34
N ALA A 116 -3.49 1.65 -15.22
CA ALA A 116 -4.32 0.45 -15.23
C ALA A 116 -4.00 -0.40 -16.46
N THR A 117 -4.01 -1.73 -16.30
CA THR A 117 -3.98 -2.69 -17.41
C THR A 117 -5.32 -2.67 -18.16
N SER A 118 -5.44 -3.43 -19.25
CA SER A 118 -6.73 -3.60 -19.95
C SER A 118 -7.83 -4.17 -19.05
N ASP A 119 -7.44 -4.92 -18.03
CA ASP A 119 -8.36 -5.57 -17.08
C ASP A 119 -8.64 -4.69 -15.85
N GLY A 120 -8.13 -3.46 -15.82
CA GLY A 120 -8.35 -2.51 -14.72
C GLY A 120 -7.42 -2.71 -13.52
N GLU A 121 -6.39 -3.55 -13.63
CA GLU A 121 -5.44 -3.80 -12.56
C GLU A 121 -4.36 -2.71 -12.51
N LEU A 122 -4.00 -2.28 -11.31
CA LEU A 122 -3.16 -1.12 -11.07
C LEU A 122 -1.68 -1.49 -10.90
N TYR A 123 -0.82 -0.69 -11.53
CA TYR A 123 0.63 -0.78 -11.41
C TYR A 123 1.26 0.62 -11.44
N PRO A 124 2.48 0.81 -10.90
CA PRO A 124 3.15 2.11 -10.95
C PRO A 124 3.30 2.62 -12.38
N SER A 125 2.81 3.84 -12.63
CA SER A 125 2.83 4.44 -13.97
C SER A 125 4.26 4.80 -14.38
N PRO A 126 4.76 4.28 -15.52
CA PRO A 126 6.06 4.70 -16.06
C PRO A 126 6.13 6.19 -16.39
N ALA A 127 4.98 6.84 -16.63
CA ALA A 127 4.88 8.26 -16.92
C ALA A 127 4.99 9.15 -15.66
N ALA A 128 4.76 8.60 -14.46
CA ALA A 128 4.77 9.34 -13.20
C ALA A 128 6.06 10.14 -12.99
N ARG A 129 7.20 9.58 -13.40
CA ARG A 129 8.54 10.20 -13.29
C ARG A 129 8.67 11.57 -13.95
N HIS A 130 7.88 11.83 -15.00
CA HIS A 130 7.88 13.10 -15.73
C HIS A 130 6.61 13.92 -15.47
N ALA A 131 5.53 13.24 -15.15
CA ALA A 131 4.23 13.85 -14.93
C ALA A 131 4.12 14.51 -13.54
N VAL A 132 4.73 13.91 -12.52
CA VAL A 132 4.49 14.23 -11.10
C VAL A 132 5.80 14.68 -10.44
N VAL A 133 5.76 15.86 -9.82
CA VAL A 133 6.86 16.39 -9.01
C VAL A 133 7.07 15.48 -7.81
N ASP A 134 8.33 15.16 -7.49
CA ASP A 134 8.71 14.26 -6.39
C ASP A 134 8.01 12.89 -6.43
N SER A 135 7.74 12.37 -7.64
CA SER A 135 7.08 11.08 -7.85
C SER A 135 7.70 9.93 -7.03
N ALA A 136 9.02 9.90 -6.88
CA ALA A 136 9.72 8.91 -6.06
C ALA A 136 9.28 8.96 -4.58
N ALA A 137 9.25 10.15 -3.98
CA ALA A 137 8.82 10.34 -2.60
C ALA A 137 7.31 10.04 -2.43
N LEU A 138 6.49 10.36 -3.45
CA LEU A 138 5.08 9.99 -3.45
C LEU A 138 4.86 8.48 -3.55
N PHE A 139 5.67 7.75 -4.32
CA PHE A 139 5.62 6.29 -4.36
C PHE A 139 6.05 5.66 -3.03
N GLU A 140 7.12 6.18 -2.41
CA GLU A 140 7.55 5.75 -1.07
C GLU A 140 6.44 5.97 -0.05
N PHE A 141 5.82 7.16 -0.07
CA PHE A 141 4.71 7.49 0.79
C PHE A 141 3.50 6.57 0.54
N ALA A 142 3.10 6.37 -0.71
CA ALA A 142 1.99 5.48 -1.05
C ALA A 142 2.28 4.05 -0.55
N GLY A 143 3.49 3.53 -0.80
CA GLY A 143 3.92 2.23 -0.29
C GLY A 143 3.86 2.13 1.23
N ALA A 144 4.28 3.18 1.95
CA ALA A 144 4.17 3.25 3.39
C ALA A 144 2.70 3.26 3.88
N MET A 145 1.79 3.90 3.15
CA MET A 145 0.34 3.89 3.47
C MET A 145 -0.31 2.54 3.19
N PHE A 146 0.08 1.85 2.10
CA PHE A 146 -0.31 0.45 1.87
C PHE A 146 0.16 -0.45 3.02
N ALA A 147 1.43 -0.31 3.43
CA ALA A 147 1.98 -1.04 4.56
C ALA A 147 1.26 -0.70 5.87
N LYS A 148 0.89 0.56 6.09
CA LYS A 148 0.10 0.99 7.25
C LYS A 148 -1.28 0.33 7.27
N ALA A 149 -1.99 0.30 6.15
CA ALA A 149 -3.28 -0.38 6.07
C ALA A 149 -3.15 -1.88 6.39
N LEU A 150 -2.11 -2.56 5.87
CA LEU A 150 -1.81 -3.95 6.22
C LEU A 150 -1.50 -4.12 7.71
N TYR A 151 -0.71 -3.20 8.29
CA TYR A 151 -0.36 -3.21 9.71
C TYR A 151 -1.57 -3.00 10.62
N GLU A 152 -2.56 -2.22 10.18
CA GLU A 152 -3.84 -2.03 10.87
C GLU A 152 -4.87 -3.14 10.59
N GLY A 153 -4.56 -4.09 9.70
CA GLY A 153 -5.51 -5.13 9.31
C GLY A 153 -6.71 -4.62 8.51
N ILE A 154 -6.53 -3.50 7.79
CA ILE A 154 -7.56 -2.89 6.94
C ILE A 154 -7.53 -3.54 5.56
N LEU A 155 -8.70 -4.04 5.13
CA LEU A 155 -8.88 -4.55 3.77
C LEU A 155 -9.02 -3.37 2.79
N LEU A 156 -8.20 -3.40 1.74
CA LEU A 156 -8.22 -2.42 0.67
C LEU A 156 -8.83 -3.04 -0.58
N ASP A 157 -9.70 -2.29 -1.24
CA ASP A 157 -10.29 -2.66 -2.52
C ASP A 157 -9.50 -2.00 -3.65
N VAL A 158 -8.28 -2.50 -3.88
CA VAL A 158 -7.36 -2.01 -4.91
C VAL A 158 -6.83 -3.22 -5.68
N PRO A 159 -7.26 -3.44 -6.93
CA PRO A 159 -6.81 -4.57 -7.74
C PRO A 159 -5.41 -4.29 -8.25
N LEU A 160 -4.37 -4.67 -7.50
CA LEU A 160 -2.98 -4.53 -7.95
C LEU A 160 -2.63 -5.62 -8.97
N ALA A 161 -1.94 -5.23 -10.05
CA ALA A 161 -1.59 -6.14 -11.12
C ALA A 161 -0.65 -7.27 -10.64
N PRO A 162 -0.86 -8.53 -11.03
CA PRO A 162 -0.07 -9.68 -10.57
C PRO A 162 1.43 -9.52 -10.82
N PHE A 163 1.83 -9.02 -11.99
CA PHE A 163 3.25 -8.78 -12.31
C PHE A 163 3.87 -7.70 -11.41
N PHE A 164 3.08 -6.75 -10.92
CA PHE A 164 3.56 -5.75 -9.98
C PHE A 164 3.68 -6.33 -8.57
N LEU A 165 2.70 -7.12 -8.14
CA LEU A 165 2.77 -7.85 -6.86
C LEU A 165 3.96 -8.81 -6.83
N ALA A 166 4.27 -9.47 -7.94
CA ALA A 166 5.45 -10.31 -8.08
C ALA A 166 6.75 -9.54 -7.77
N ILE A 167 6.88 -8.31 -8.29
CA ILE A 167 8.03 -7.43 -7.99
C ILE A 167 8.07 -7.07 -6.50
N VAL A 168 6.92 -6.71 -5.91
CA VAL A 168 6.82 -6.38 -4.47
C VAL A 168 7.25 -7.56 -3.60
N LEU A 169 6.93 -8.79 -4.02
CA LEU A 169 7.31 -10.03 -3.36
C LEU A 169 8.78 -10.44 -3.62
N GLY A 170 9.52 -9.70 -4.44
CA GLY A 170 10.89 -10.03 -4.81
C GLY A 170 11.00 -11.21 -5.78
N THR A 171 9.93 -11.54 -6.50
CA THR A 171 9.91 -12.59 -7.53
C THR A 171 10.17 -11.98 -8.91
N THR A 172 10.81 -12.75 -9.79
CA THR A 172 11.15 -12.31 -11.15
C THR A 172 10.00 -12.56 -12.10
N ASN A 173 9.53 -11.51 -12.78
CA ASN A 173 8.60 -11.66 -13.89
C ASN A 173 9.28 -12.35 -15.07
N THR A 174 8.49 -13.13 -15.78
CA THR A 174 8.87 -13.88 -16.99
C THR A 174 8.12 -13.36 -18.20
N VAL A 175 8.47 -13.85 -19.39
CA VAL A 175 7.73 -13.52 -20.63
C VAL A 175 6.26 -13.93 -20.55
N ASN A 176 5.93 -14.94 -19.73
CA ASN A 176 4.55 -15.41 -19.55
C ASN A 176 3.69 -14.43 -18.74
N ASP A 177 4.30 -13.49 -18.00
CA ASP A 177 3.60 -12.46 -17.22
C ASP A 177 3.32 -11.21 -18.06
N LEU A 178 4.01 -11.07 -19.20
CA LEU A 178 3.88 -9.95 -20.11
C LEU A 178 2.46 -9.73 -20.67
N PRO A 179 1.65 -10.76 -20.96
CA PRO A 179 0.27 -10.55 -21.45
C PRO A 179 -0.58 -9.67 -20.54
N ALA A 180 -0.36 -9.72 -19.22
CA ALA A 180 -1.08 -8.90 -18.25
C ALA A 180 -0.67 -7.41 -18.30
N LEU A 181 0.54 -7.12 -18.78
CA LEU A 181 1.04 -5.75 -18.94
C LEU A 181 0.81 -5.22 -20.37
N ASP A 182 1.20 -6.01 -21.37
CA ASP A 182 1.12 -5.66 -22.79
C ASP A 182 0.94 -6.94 -23.64
N PRO A 183 -0.32 -7.30 -23.98
CA PRO A 183 -0.61 -8.48 -24.77
C PRO A 183 -0.13 -8.36 -26.22
N GLU A 184 0.00 -7.15 -26.76
CA GLU A 184 0.48 -6.94 -28.12
C GLU A 184 1.98 -7.19 -28.22
N LEU A 185 2.75 -6.63 -27.30
CA LEU A 185 4.19 -6.88 -27.20
C LEU A 185 4.47 -8.37 -27.00
N HIS A 186 3.70 -9.05 -26.15
CA HIS A 186 3.83 -10.49 -25.97
C HIS A 186 3.62 -11.27 -27.28
N ARG A 187 2.56 -10.96 -28.04
CA ARG A 187 2.32 -11.60 -29.35
C ARG A 187 3.49 -11.37 -30.31
N ASN A 188 4.00 -10.14 -30.37
CA ASN A 188 5.10 -9.78 -31.26
C ASN A 188 6.40 -10.52 -30.90
N LEU A 189 6.70 -10.68 -29.60
CA LEU A 189 7.85 -11.44 -29.13
C LEU A 189 7.74 -12.94 -29.43
N LEU A 190 6.55 -13.52 -29.26
CA LEU A 190 6.32 -14.93 -29.62
C LEU A 190 6.43 -15.16 -31.13
N PHE A 191 5.94 -14.21 -31.94
CA PHE A 191 6.10 -14.25 -33.39
C PHE A 191 7.58 -14.26 -33.79
N LEU A 192 8.39 -13.35 -33.24
CA LEU A 192 9.83 -13.29 -33.51
C LEU A 192 10.56 -14.56 -33.07
N LYS A 193 10.18 -15.17 -31.94
CA LYS A 193 10.75 -16.44 -31.47
C LYS A 193 10.53 -17.59 -32.45
N GLY A 194 9.40 -17.58 -33.17
CA GLY A 194 9.05 -18.61 -34.16
C GLY A 194 9.52 -18.31 -35.58
N TYR A 195 10.14 -17.14 -35.81
CA TYR A 195 10.62 -16.74 -37.12
C TYR A 195 12.03 -17.30 -37.35
N THR A 196 12.11 -18.49 -37.95
CA THR A 196 13.34 -19.11 -38.48
C THR A 196 13.41 -18.97 -39.99
#